data_AF-A0A536AWF2-F1
#
_entry.id   AF-A0A536AWF2-F1
#
_cell.length_a   1.000
_cell.length_b   1.000
_cell.length_c   1.000
_cell.angle_alpha   90.00
_cell.angle_beta   90.00
_cell.angle_gamma   90.00
#
_symmetry.space_group_name_H-M   'P 1'
#
loop_
_entity.id
_entity.type
_entity.pdbx_description
1 polymer ?
#
loop_
_entity_poly.entity_id
_entity_poly.type
_entity_poly.pdbx_seq_one_letter_code
_entity_poly.pdbx_strand_id
1 'polypeptide(L)'
;MTHLVLSIRAVLRQLDHVVFVFRELQSAIDDYRRRGFTVTPGGEHADRITHNALIPFADGTYLELVGFRDPSRSTTHRWWTVAAGGGGIADFALLSDDIAADTAALADLVKTPAKESGRITPDGVELKWRTAILKAPLPFIIEDLTPREFRVPSGAAADHANGAIGIALVIIGTTDIADTEWRYASLRERGAPQVEIRKAERDGLLDVRFRSD
;
A
#
# COMPACT_ATOMS: atom_id res chain seq x y z
N MET A 1 -22.32 21.98 31.05
CA MET A 1 -21.94 20.73 30.37
C MET A 1 -21.25 21.13 29.08
N THR A 2 -19.93 21.21 29.12
CA THR A 2 -19.12 21.64 27.97
C THR A 2 -18.90 20.41 27.11
N HIS A 3 -19.56 20.35 25.95
CA HIS A 3 -19.25 19.36 24.93
C HIS A 3 -17.82 19.65 24.45
N LEU A 4 -16.88 18.83 24.92
CA LEU A 4 -15.55 18.76 24.33
C LEU A 4 -15.78 18.22 22.91
N VAL A 5 -15.75 19.10 21.91
CA VAL A 5 -15.53 18.68 20.54
C VAL A 5 -14.12 18.10 20.53
N LEU A 6 -14.02 16.78 20.69
CA LEU A 6 -12.80 16.06 20.34
C LEU A 6 -12.56 16.41 18.88
N SER A 7 -11.62 17.31 18.64
CA SER A 7 -11.08 17.56 17.32
C SER A 7 -10.63 16.19 16.81
N ILE A 8 -11.38 15.61 15.88
CA ILE A 8 -10.96 14.43 15.15
C ILE A 8 -9.75 14.91 14.36
N ARG A 9 -8.56 14.82 14.95
CA ARG A 9 -7.33 14.90 14.17
C ARG A 9 -7.47 13.81 13.13
N ALA A 10 -7.50 14.21 11.86
CA ALA A 10 -7.20 13.29 10.78
C ALA A 10 -5.80 12.73 11.07
N VAL A 11 -5.70 11.40 11.15
CA VAL A 11 -4.43 10.70 11.38
C VAL A 11 -4.05 9.89 10.16
N LEU A 12 -5.05 9.42 9.40
CA LEU A 12 -4.82 8.94 8.03
C LEU A 12 -4.64 10.14 7.12
N ARG A 13 -3.46 10.24 6.49
CA ARG A 13 -3.08 11.41 5.69
C ARG A 13 -3.44 11.28 4.23
N GLN A 14 -3.22 10.10 3.66
CA GLN A 14 -3.31 9.85 2.23
C GLN A 14 -3.29 8.36 1.92
N LEU A 15 -3.58 8.03 0.66
CA LEU A 15 -3.09 6.79 0.05
C LEU A 15 -1.56 6.80 0.12
N ASP A 16 -0.97 5.74 0.67
CA ASP A 16 0.48 5.59 0.74
C ASP A 16 1.01 4.99 -0.57
N HIS A 17 0.55 3.79 -0.88
CA HIS A 17 0.95 3.07 -2.09
C HIS A 17 -0.06 1.98 -2.47
N VAL A 18 0.08 1.50 -3.71
CA VAL A 18 -0.57 0.29 -4.20
C VAL A 18 0.48 -0.79 -4.41
N VAL A 19 0.21 -2.00 -3.92
CA VAL A 19 1.10 -3.14 -4.00
C VAL A 19 0.77 -3.97 -5.23
N PHE A 20 1.77 -4.15 -6.08
CA PHE A 20 1.76 -5.11 -7.18
C PHE A 20 2.73 -6.23 -6.87
N VAL A 21 2.29 -7.47 -7.03
CA VAL A 21 3.06 -8.64 -6.65
C VAL A 21 3.30 -9.52 -7.86
N PHE A 22 4.53 -10.02 -7.98
CA PHE A 22 4.99 -10.87 -9.07
C PHE A 22 5.74 -12.06 -8.48
N ARG A 23 5.93 -13.12 -9.28
CA ARG A 23 6.86 -14.19 -8.91
C ARG A 23 8.30 -13.67 -8.91
N GLU A 24 8.70 -13.12 -10.05
CA GLU A 24 10.05 -12.59 -10.28
C GLU A 24 10.02 -11.07 -10.40
N LEU A 25 10.62 -10.37 -9.43
CA LEU A 25 10.61 -8.90 -9.38
C LEU A 25 11.30 -8.28 -10.61
N GLN A 26 12.40 -8.88 -11.07
CA GLN A 26 13.19 -8.29 -12.17
C GLN A 26 12.38 -8.18 -13.46
N SER A 27 11.54 -9.18 -13.76
CA SER A 27 10.68 -9.15 -14.94
C SER A 27 9.66 -8.01 -14.87
N ALA A 28 9.14 -7.72 -13.68
CA ALA A 28 8.22 -6.59 -13.46
C ALA A 28 8.96 -5.25 -13.56
N ILE A 29 10.15 -5.12 -12.99
CA ILE A 29 10.98 -3.91 -13.12
C ILE A 29 11.20 -3.58 -14.60
N ASP A 30 11.62 -4.57 -15.39
CA ASP A 30 11.91 -4.37 -16.81
C ASP A 30 10.64 -4.00 -17.58
N ASP A 31 9.49 -4.59 -17.24
CA ASP A 31 8.22 -4.28 -17.86
C ASP A 31 7.74 -2.86 -17.56
N TYR A 32 7.77 -2.44 -16.30
CA TYR A 32 7.36 -1.09 -15.91
C TYR A 32 8.31 -0.01 -16.48
N ARG A 33 9.61 -0.30 -16.58
CA ARG A 33 10.56 0.57 -17.30
C ARG A 33 10.20 0.72 -18.78
N ARG A 34 9.87 -0.37 -19.47
CA ARG A 34 9.41 -0.31 -20.88
C ARG A 34 8.13 0.49 -21.04
N ARG A 35 7.26 0.50 -20.03
CA ARG A 35 6.03 1.33 -19.99
C ARG A 35 6.30 2.79 -19.63
N GLY A 36 7.56 3.20 -19.49
CA GLY A 36 7.96 4.58 -19.25
C GLY A 36 7.99 5.01 -17.78
N PHE A 37 7.90 4.08 -16.83
CA PHE A 37 8.10 4.41 -15.41
C PHE A 37 9.58 4.43 -15.05
N THR A 38 9.94 5.36 -14.18
CA THR A 38 11.21 5.30 -13.45
C THR A 38 11.04 4.34 -12.28
N VAL A 39 11.88 3.30 -12.23
CA VAL A 39 11.79 2.24 -11.21
C VAL A 39 13.08 2.21 -10.38
N THR A 40 12.95 2.48 -9.09
CA THR A 40 14.04 2.54 -8.12
C THR A 40 14.15 1.22 -7.33
N PRO A 41 15.35 0.64 -7.16
CA PRO A 41 15.53 -0.50 -6.26
C PRO A 41 15.05 -0.17 -4.85
N GLY A 42 14.24 -1.04 -4.25
CA GLY A 42 13.70 -0.84 -2.91
C GLY A 42 14.59 -1.49 -1.86
N GLY A 43 14.47 -2.81 -1.69
CA GLY A 43 15.24 -3.56 -0.70
C GLY A 43 14.63 -4.93 -0.38
N GLU A 44 15.21 -5.60 0.61
CA GLU A 44 14.71 -6.87 1.13
C GLU A 44 13.87 -6.64 2.39
N HIS A 45 12.66 -7.18 2.43
CA HIS A 45 11.79 -7.07 3.60
C HIS A 45 12.36 -7.84 4.80
N ALA A 46 12.04 -7.39 6.01
CA ALA A 46 12.57 -7.95 7.26
C ALA A 46 12.30 -9.46 7.43
N ASP A 47 11.25 -9.99 6.81
CA ASP A 47 10.94 -11.42 6.80
C ASP A 47 11.86 -12.27 5.89
N ARG A 48 12.63 -11.62 5.01
CA ARG A 48 13.49 -12.19 3.96
C ARG A 48 12.75 -13.10 2.98
N ILE A 49 11.43 -13.01 2.92
CA ILE A 49 10.58 -13.76 1.99
C ILE A 49 10.44 -12.96 0.69
N THR A 50 10.21 -11.65 0.84
CA THR A 50 9.95 -10.75 -0.28
C THR A 50 10.98 -9.63 -0.37
N HIS A 51 11.08 -9.06 -1.56
CA HIS A 51 11.89 -7.89 -1.86
C HIS A 51 11.13 -6.99 -2.83
N ASN A 52 11.48 -5.70 -2.87
CA ASN A 52 10.71 -4.74 -3.66
C ASN A 52 11.55 -3.80 -4.53
N ALA A 53 10.84 -3.17 -5.46
CA ALA A 53 11.23 -1.97 -6.18
C ALA A 53 10.08 -0.96 -6.12
N LEU A 54 10.41 0.32 -6.26
CA LEU A 54 9.49 1.42 -6.05
C LEU A 54 9.32 2.23 -7.33
N ILE A 55 8.11 2.70 -7.55
CA ILE A 55 7.77 3.70 -8.56
C ILE A 55 7.13 4.87 -7.81
N PRO A 56 7.93 5.82 -7.30
CA PRO A 56 7.40 6.96 -6.56
C PRO A 56 6.79 7.98 -7.52
N PHE A 57 5.78 8.71 -7.06
CA PHE A 57 5.13 9.78 -7.80
C PHE A 57 5.33 11.13 -7.11
N ALA A 58 5.14 12.23 -7.85
CA ALA A 58 5.39 13.59 -7.37
C ALA A 58 4.48 14.00 -6.19
N ASP A 59 3.30 13.38 -6.07
CA ASP A 59 2.36 13.58 -4.97
C ASP A 59 2.69 12.78 -3.69
N GLY A 60 3.79 12.01 -3.70
CA GLY A 60 4.24 11.18 -2.58
C GLY A 60 3.54 9.83 -2.44
N THR A 61 2.59 9.49 -3.34
CA THR A 61 2.11 8.12 -3.53
C THR A 61 3.14 7.31 -4.31
N TYR A 62 3.08 5.98 -4.26
CA TYR A 62 3.96 5.15 -5.08
C TYR A 62 3.33 3.80 -5.44
N LEU A 63 3.88 3.13 -6.45
CA LEU A 63 3.66 1.70 -6.65
C LEU A 63 4.78 0.91 -5.99
N GLU A 64 4.41 -0.09 -5.19
CA GLU A 64 5.35 -1.08 -4.70
C GLU A 64 5.30 -2.30 -5.60
N LEU A 65 6.39 -2.58 -6.32
CA LEU A 65 6.57 -3.84 -7.03
C LEU A 65 7.23 -4.82 -6.08
N VAL A 66 6.58 -5.94 -5.79
CA VAL A 66 7.07 -6.97 -4.86
C VAL A 66 7.31 -8.27 -5.60
N GLY A 67 8.46 -8.91 -5.34
CA GLY A 67 8.73 -10.27 -5.75
C GLY A 67 9.06 -11.19 -4.57
N PHE A 68 9.21 -12.47 -4.85
CA PHE A 68 9.57 -13.50 -3.87
C PHE A 68 10.99 -14.00 -4.11
N ARG A 69 11.77 -14.19 -3.05
CA ARG A 69 13.13 -14.72 -3.15
C ARG A 69 13.16 -16.22 -3.43
N ASP A 70 12.30 -16.96 -2.75
CA ASP A 70 12.21 -18.40 -2.84
C ASP A 70 10.73 -18.82 -2.95
N PRO A 71 10.25 -19.08 -4.18
CA PRO A 71 8.93 -19.64 -4.44
C PRO A 71 8.53 -20.81 -3.53
N SER A 72 9.47 -21.72 -3.25
CA SER A 72 9.18 -22.96 -2.50
C SER A 72 8.88 -22.69 -1.03
N ARG A 73 9.43 -21.60 -0.48
CA ARG A 73 9.26 -21.17 0.91
C ARG A 73 8.16 -20.13 1.10
N SER A 74 7.56 -19.68 0.01
CA SER A 74 6.64 -18.54 0.01
C SER A 74 5.17 -18.94 -0.04
N THR A 75 4.84 -20.22 -0.12
CA THR A 75 3.49 -20.70 -0.44
C THR A 75 2.41 -20.32 0.58
N THR A 76 2.81 -20.03 1.83
CA THR A 76 1.92 -19.57 2.91
C THR A 76 1.82 -18.04 2.99
N HIS A 77 2.61 -17.30 2.23
CA HIS A 77 2.59 -15.85 2.24
C HIS A 77 1.26 -15.34 1.64
N ARG A 78 0.66 -14.32 2.26
CA ARG A 78 -0.68 -13.82 1.90
C ARG A 78 -0.81 -13.37 0.43
N TRP A 79 0.30 -12.96 -0.18
CA TRP A 79 0.36 -12.52 -1.57
C TRP A 79 0.82 -13.60 -2.55
N TRP A 80 1.17 -14.79 -2.08
CA TRP A 80 1.69 -15.86 -2.94
C TRP A 80 0.70 -16.27 -4.02
N THR A 81 -0.59 -16.41 -3.67
CA THR A 81 -1.62 -16.78 -4.65
C THR A 81 -1.75 -15.76 -5.79
N VAL A 82 -1.54 -14.48 -5.52
CA VAL A 82 -1.54 -13.43 -6.55
C VAL A 82 -0.34 -13.62 -7.48
N ALA A 83 0.86 -13.76 -6.94
CA ALA A 83 2.06 -14.02 -7.73
C ALA A 83 1.95 -15.31 -8.56
N ALA A 84 1.51 -16.41 -7.93
CA ALA A 84 1.35 -17.70 -8.59
C ALA A 84 0.27 -17.69 -9.68
N GLY A 85 -0.74 -16.82 -9.57
CA GLY A 85 -1.79 -16.63 -10.57
C GLY A 85 -1.42 -15.71 -11.74
N GLY A 86 -0.14 -15.36 -11.91
CA GLY A 86 0.33 -14.47 -12.99
C GLY A 86 0.77 -13.08 -12.53
N GLY A 87 0.63 -12.78 -11.24
CA GLY A 87 0.95 -11.48 -10.66
C GLY A 87 -0.09 -10.40 -10.95
N GLY A 88 0.10 -9.24 -10.33
CA GLY A 88 -0.81 -8.10 -10.46
C GLY A 88 -1.06 -7.41 -9.13
N ILE A 89 -2.16 -6.65 -9.08
CA ILE A 89 -2.55 -5.89 -7.89
C ILE A 89 -2.85 -6.86 -6.74
N ALA A 90 -2.29 -6.58 -5.57
CA ALA A 90 -2.47 -7.41 -4.38
C ALA A 90 -3.10 -6.67 -3.20
N ASP A 91 -2.75 -5.39 -3.01
CA ASP A 91 -3.17 -4.62 -1.83
C ASP A 91 -2.93 -3.12 -2.00
N PHE A 92 -3.31 -2.32 -1.01
CA PHE A 92 -2.98 -0.90 -0.93
C PHE A 92 -2.93 -0.44 0.53
N ALA A 93 -2.21 0.65 0.76
CA ALA A 93 -1.89 1.15 2.09
C ALA A 93 -2.39 2.57 2.31
N LEU A 94 -2.82 2.88 3.54
CA LEU A 94 -3.06 4.25 3.98
C LEU A 94 -1.97 4.69 4.97
N LEU A 95 -1.42 5.87 4.75
CA LEU A 95 -0.39 6.46 5.62
C LEU A 95 -1.04 7.04 6.87
N SER A 96 -0.53 6.66 8.04
CA SER A 96 -0.96 7.12 9.35
C SER A 96 0.15 7.87 10.09
N ASP A 97 -0.20 8.96 10.77
CA ASP A 97 0.68 9.66 11.73
C ASP A 97 0.65 9.02 13.15
N ASP A 98 -0.32 8.15 13.44
CA ASP A 98 -0.51 7.47 14.73
C ASP A 98 -1.36 6.20 14.53
N ILE A 99 -0.68 5.10 14.18
CA ILE A 99 -1.34 3.83 13.91
C ILE A 99 -2.03 3.25 15.14
N ALA A 100 -1.60 3.62 16.35
CA ALA A 100 -2.21 3.16 17.59
C ALA A 100 -3.59 3.79 17.76
N ALA A 101 -3.70 5.10 17.54
CA ALA A 101 -4.99 5.80 17.55
C ALA A 101 -5.94 5.27 16.46
N ASP A 102 -5.43 5.07 15.23
CA ASP A 102 -6.24 4.57 14.13
C ASP A 102 -6.73 3.14 14.37
N THR A 103 -5.87 2.24 14.84
CA THR A 103 -6.27 0.85 15.11
C THR A 103 -7.19 0.73 16.32
N ALA A 104 -7.08 1.62 17.31
CA ALA A 104 -8.04 1.68 18.42
C ALA A 104 -9.43 2.15 17.94
N ALA A 105 -9.49 3.19 17.11
CA ALA A 105 -10.74 3.69 16.54
C ALA A 105 -11.39 2.69 15.55
N LEU A 106 -10.58 1.90 14.86
CA LEU A 106 -11.02 0.92 13.86
C LEU A 106 -10.97 -0.52 14.39
N ALA A 107 -11.04 -0.73 15.71
CA ALA A 107 -10.77 -2.02 16.35
C ALA A 107 -11.57 -3.18 15.73
N ASP A 108 -12.86 -2.96 15.41
CA ASP A 108 -13.72 -3.98 14.79
C ASP A 108 -13.33 -4.31 13.34
N LEU A 109 -12.58 -3.45 12.68
CA LEU A 109 -12.09 -3.64 11.31
C LEU A 109 -10.68 -4.22 11.27
N VAL A 110 -9.94 -4.24 12.39
CA VAL A 110 -8.59 -4.80 12.47
C VAL A 110 -8.64 -6.32 12.39
N LYS A 111 -7.95 -6.89 11.41
CA LYS A 111 -7.70 -8.33 11.27
C LYS A 111 -6.40 -8.74 11.95
N THR A 112 -5.37 -7.90 11.85
CA THR A 112 -4.07 -8.12 12.50
C THR A 112 -3.60 -6.81 13.10
N PRO A 113 -3.28 -6.79 14.42
CA PRO A 113 -2.85 -5.57 15.09
C PRO A 113 -1.53 -5.05 14.52
N ALA A 114 -1.22 -3.78 14.81
CA ALA A 114 0.00 -3.14 14.37
C ALA A 114 1.25 -3.92 14.80
N LYS A 115 2.15 -4.18 13.85
CA LYS A 115 3.44 -4.83 14.08
C LYS A 115 4.55 -4.09 13.35
N GLU A 116 5.70 -4.02 13.98
CA GLU A 116 6.91 -3.48 13.35
C GLU A 116 7.39 -4.40 12.24
N SER A 117 7.84 -3.78 11.15
CA SER A 117 8.45 -4.41 10.00
C SER A 117 9.41 -3.40 9.38
N GLY A 118 9.99 -3.74 8.23
CA GLY A 118 10.98 -2.90 7.59
C GLY A 118 11.54 -3.52 6.32
N ARG A 119 12.49 -2.80 5.72
CA ARG A 119 13.37 -3.36 4.69
C ARG A 119 14.80 -2.90 4.89
N ILE A 120 15.72 -3.70 4.36
CA ILE A 120 17.12 -3.34 4.20
C ILE A 120 17.32 -2.94 2.74
N THR A 121 17.77 -1.71 2.51
CA THR A 121 18.08 -1.17 1.18
C THR A 121 19.34 -1.83 0.58
N PRO A 122 19.61 -1.69 -0.72
CA PRO A 122 20.82 -2.25 -1.35
C PRO A 122 22.14 -1.76 -0.75
N ASP A 123 22.17 -0.55 -0.18
CA ASP A 123 23.30 0.04 0.52
C ASP A 123 23.37 -0.34 2.01
N GLY A 124 22.47 -1.21 2.48
CA GLY A 124 22.49 -1.76 3.84
C GLY A 124 21.81 -0.90 4.90
N VAL A 125 21.07 0.14 4.51
CA VAL A 125 20.30 0.99 5.43
C VAL A 125 19.04 0.25 5.86
N GLU A 126 18.82 0.18 7.17
CA GLU A 126 17.60 -0.38 7.76
C GLU A 126 16.50 0.68 7.85
N LEU A 127 15.38 0.43 7.18
CA LEU A 127 14.18 1.27 7.22
C LEU A 127 13.09 0.55 8.02
N LYS A 128 12.43 1.25 8.94
CA LYS A 128 11.41 0.69 9.84
C LYS A 128 10.08 1.41 9.74
N TRP A 129 9.01 0.63 9.92
CA TRP A 129 7.63 1.09 9.96
C TRP A 129 6.77 0.13 10.78
N ARG A 130 5.53 0.52 11.08
CA ARG A 130 4.48 -0.36 11.59
C ARG A 130 3.42 -0.58 10.54
N THR A 131 2.85 -1.79 10.51
CA THR A 131 1.67 -2.08 9.69
C THR A 131 0.59 -2.78 10.50
N ALA A 132 -0.67 -2.41 10.25
CA ALA A 132 -1.86 -3.10 10.76
C ALA A 132 -2.73 -3.53 9.58
N ILE A 133 -3.21 -4.77 9.60
CA ILE A 133 -4.01 -5.33 8.51
C ILE A 133 -5.48 -5.21 8.87
N LEU A 134 -6.25 -4.53 8.04
CA LEU A 134 -7.71 -4.48 8.17
C LEU A 134 -8.37 -5.67 7.45
N LYS A 135 -9.63 -5.93 7.77
CA LYS A 135 -10.43 -6.97 7.10
C LYS A 135 -10.63 -6.60 5.64
N ALA A 136 -10.39 -7.55 4.72
CA ALA A 136 -10.64 -7.35 3.30
C ALA A 136 -12.09 -6.88 3.06
N PRO A 137 -12.33 -6.01 2.06
CA PRO A 137 -11.37 -5.50 1.08
C PRO A 137 -10.68 -4.18 1.47
N LEU A 138 -10.69 -3.82 2.77
CA LEU A 138 -10.08 -2.58 3.26
C LEU A 138 -8.54 -2.61 3.11
N PRO A 139 -7.89 -1.43 3.01
CA PRO A 139 -6.43 -1.32 2.96
C PRO A 139 -5.78 -1.75 4.28
N PHE A 140 -4.47 -1.96 4.26
CA PHE A 140 -3.68 -1.94 5.49
C PHE A 140 -3.25 -0.51 5.85
N ILE A 141 -2.92 -0.28 7.11
CA ILE A 141 -2.43 1.02 7.61
C ILE A 141 -0.94 0.91 7.83
N ILE A 142 -0.18 1.95 7.46
CA ILE A 142 1.27 2.03 7.65
C ILE A 142 1.66 3.33 8.37
N GLU A 143 2.57 3.23 9.34
CA GLU A 143 3.20 4.36 10.04
C GLU A 143 4.72 4.24 9.93
N ASP A 144 5.37 5.31 9.50
CA ASP A 144 6.83 5.40 9.39
C ASP A 144 7.50 5.54 10.76
N LEU A 145 8.51 4.69 11.04
CA LEU A 145 9.37 4.83 12.22
C LEU A 145 10.74 5.44 11.86
N THR A 146 11.22 5.12 10.66
CA THR A 146 12.30 5.85 10.00
C THR A 146 11.69 7.02 9.20
N PRO A 147 12.31 8.21 9.13
CA PRO A 147 11.78 9.31 8.35
C PRO A 147 11.42 8.90 6.92
N ARG A 148 10.21 9.27 6.49
CA ARG A 148 9.58 8.78 5.25
C ARG A 148 10.44 9.03 4.02
N GLU A 149 11.16 10.14 3.98
CA GLU A 149 12.03 10.53 2.86
C GLU A 149 13.14 9.50 2.58
N PHE A 150 13.52 8.66 3.56
CA PHE A 150 14.43 7.54 3.35
C PHE A 150 13.72 6.30 2.79
N ARG A 151 12.42 6.15 3.04
CA ARG A 151 11.60 5.05 2.52
C ARG A 151 11.08 5.31 1.11
N VAL A 152 10.71 6.54 0.78
CA VAL A 152 10.09 6.89 -0.50
C VAL A 152 10.98 7.88 -1.25
N PRO A 153 11.67 7.44 -2.32
CA PRO A 153 12.48 8.34 -3.13
C PRO A 153 11.64 9.45 -3.77
N SER A 154 12.25 10.60 -4.05
CA SER A 154 11.60 11.77 -4.65
C SER A 154 12.50 12.42 -5.72
N GLY A 155 12.10 13.57 -6.26
CA GLY A 155 12.83 14.26 -7.33
C GLY A 155 12.84 13.44 -8.62
N ALA A 156 14.00 13.27 -9.25
CA ALA A 156 14.14 12.54 -10.51
C ALA A 156 13.62 11.09 -10.47
N ALA A 157 13.55 10.46 -9.29
CA ALA A 157 12.96 9.13 -9.14
C ALA A 157 11.43 9.14 -9.42
N ALA A 158 10.77 10.28 -9.21
CA ALA A 158 9.35 10.48 -9.41
C ALA A 158 8.99 11.08 -10.78
N ASP A 159 9.99 11.33 -11.63
CA ASP A 159 9.79 11.75 -13.01
C ASP A 159 9.63 10.53 -13.90
N HIS A 160 8.57 10.47 -14.70
CA HIS A 160 8.25 9.32 -15.55
C HIS A 160 8.06 9.73 -17.00
N ALA A 161 8.68 8.97 -17.92
CA ALA A 161 8.60 9.22 -19.36
C ALA A 161 7.18 9.03 -19.93
N ASN A 162 6.32 8.29 -19.22
CA ASN A 162 4.91 8.12 -19.58
C ASN A 162 3.98 9.20 -19.02
N GLY A 163 4.52 10.23 -18.34
CA GLY A 163 3.75 11.36 -17.81
C GLY A 163 2.90 11.04 -16.58
N ALA A 164 3.00 9.84 -15.99
CA ALA A 164 2.32 9.55 -14.74
C ALA A 164 2.90 10.38 -13.59
N ILE A 165 2.04 11.04 -12.82
CA ILE A 165 2.44 11.95 -11.72
C ILE A 165 1.84 11.55 -10.37
N GLY A 166 1.04 10.49 -10.32
CA GLY A 166 0.33 10.12 -9.11
C GLY A 166 -0.73 9.06 -9.28
N ILE A 167 -1.31 8.62 -8.16
CA ILE A 167 -2.48 7.76 -8.14
C ILE A 167 -3.74 8.62 -7.96
N ALA A 168 -4.63 8.58 -8.96
CA ALA A 168 -5.89 9.30 -8.96
C ALA A 168 -6.95 8.62 -8.10
N LEU A 169 -7.07 7.30 -8.21
CA LEU A 169 -8.16 6.54 -7.63
C LEU A 169 -7.78 5.06 -7.50
N VAL A 170 -8.25 4.43 -6.42
CA VAL A 170 -8.25 2.98 -6.25
C VAL A 170 -9.70 2.47 -6.35
N ILE A 171 -9.88 1.35 -7.06
CA ILE A 171 -11.19 0.74 -7.28
C ILE A 171 -11.25 -0.56 -6.48
N ILE A 172 -12.04 -0.57 -5.42
CA ILE A 172 -12.25 -1.71 -4.53
C ILE A 172 -13.36 -2.59 -5.08
N GLY A 173 -13.06 -3.87 -5.29
CA GLY A 173 -14.03 -4.91 -5.59
C GLY A 173 -14.52 -5.57 -4.31
N THR A 174 -15.83 -5.77 -4.23
CA THR A 174 -16.42 -6.46 -3.09
C THR A 174 -17.62 -7.33 -3.46
N THR A 175 -17.75 -8.41 -2.70
CA THR A 175 -18.93 -9.26 -2.66
C THR A 175 -20.11 -8.62 -1.90
N ASP A 176 -19.89 -7.61 -1.07
CA ASP A 176 -20.94 -6.87 -0.35
C ASP A 176 -20.64 -5.36 -0.37
N ILE A 177 -21.35 -4.63 -1.24
CA ILE A 177 -21.17 -3.19 -1.41
C ILE A 177 -21.57 -2.43 -0.14
N ALA A 178 -22.73 -2.74 0.44
CA ALA A 178 -23.28 -1.96 1.54
C ALA A 178 -22.39 -2.07 2.78
N ASP A 179 -21.95 -3.30 3.10
CA ASP A 179 -21.03 -3.54 4.20
C ASP A 179 -19.65 -2.89 3.94
N THR A 180 -19.11 -2.98 2.72
CA THR A 180 -17.83 -2.34 2.38
C THR A 180 -17.92 -0.81 2.44
N GLU A 181 -19.01 -0.20 1.95
CA GLU A 181 -19.23 1.24 2.02
C GLU A 181 -19.32 1.73 3.47
N TRP A 182 -20.02 0.98 4.33
CA TRP A 182 -20.13 1.27 5.75
C TRP A 182 -18.76 1.18 6.44
N ARG A 183 -18.03 0.09 6.22
CA ARG A 183 -16.68 -0.10 6.78
C ARG A 183 -15.69 0.97 6.28
N TYR A 184 -15.74 1.32 4.99
CA TYR A 184 -14.87 2.36 4.43
C TYR A 184 -15.27 3.77 4.92
N ALA A 185 -16.54 4.00 5.28
CA ALA A 185 -16.96 5.25 5.90
C ALA A 185 -16.21 5.52 7.20
N SER A 186 -15.99 4.50 8.04
CA SER A 186 -15.18 4.61 9.25
C SER A 186 -13.74 5.03 8.95
N LEU A 187 -13.16 4.57 7.84
CA LEU A 187 -11.83 5.01 7.40
C LEU A 187 -11.86 6.47 6.93
N ARG A 188 -12.90 6.90 6.21
CA ARG A 188 -13.06 8.30 5.78
C ARG A 188 -13.19 9.26 6.96
N GLU A 189 -13.88 8.87 8.02
CA GLU A 189 -13.94 9.64 9.27
C GLU A 189 -12.56 9.86 9.91
N ARG A 190 -11.58 8.99 9.62
CA ARG A 190 -10.18 9.11 10.05
C ARG A 190 -9.28 9.90 9.08
N GLY A 191 -9.80 10.26 7.89
CA GLY A 191 -9.06 11.00 6.85
C GLY A 191 -8.70 10.19 5.61
N ALA A 192 -9.20 8.95 5.45
CA ALA A 192 -8.93 8.16 4.25
C ALA A 192 -9.44 8.85 2.97
N PRO A 193 -8.72 8.71 1.84
CA PRO A 193 -9.11 9.31 0.56
C PRO A 193 -10.39 8.69 -0.01
N GLN A 194 -10.94 9.32 -1.05
CA GLN A 194 -12.06 8.75 -1.80
C GLN A 194 -11.60 7.51 -2.60
N VAL A 195 -12.49 6.54 -2.70
CA VAL A 195 -12.32 5.30 -3.48
C VAL A 195 -13.59 4.99 -4.23
N GLU A 196 -13.47 4.22 -5.29
CA GLU A 196 -14.64 3.68 -5.98
C GLU A 196 -14.86 2.24 -5.51
N ILE A 197 -16.09 1.90 -5.11
CA ILE A 197 -16.46 0.55 -4.67
C ILE A 197 -17.35 -0.07 -5.75
N ARG A 198 -17.00 -1.27 -6.20
CA ARG A 198 -17.74 -2.01 -7.24
C ARG A 198 -18.07 -3.42 -6.76
N LYS A 199 -19.21 -3.93 -7.22
CA LYS A 199 -19.53 -5.36 -7.07
C LYS A 199 -18.48 -6.19 -7.80
N ALA A 200 -17.99 -7.24 -7.14
CA ALA A 200 -17.08 -8.22 -7.69
C ALA A 200 -17.40 -9.62 -7.16
N GLU A 201 -16.84 -10.65 -7.80
CA GLU A 201 -16.95 -12.04 -7.36
C GLU A 201 -16.12 -12.34 -6.10
N ARG A 202 -15.12 -11.51 -5.81
CA ARG A 202 -14.25 -11.61 -4.64
C ARG A 202 -13.87 -10.23 -4.12
N ASP A 203 -13.62 -10.17 -2.82
CA ASP A 203 -13.10 -8.97 -2.16
C ASP A 203 -11.63 -8.72 -2.55
N GLY A 204 -11.29 -7.47 -2.86
CA GLY A 204 -9.91 -7.05 -3.13
C GLY A 204 -9.83 -5.79 -3.97
N LEU A 205 -8.62 -5.36 -4.30
CA LEU A 205 -8.42 -4.23 -5.20
C LEU A 205 -8.56 -4.69 -6.66
N LEU A 206 -9.42 -4.02 -7.45
CA LEU A 206 -9.70 -4.36 -8.84
C LEU A 206 -8.80 -3.59 -9.81
N ASP A 207 -8.59 -2.31 -9.55
CA ASP A 207 -7.92 -1.42 -10.50
C ASP A 207 -7.37 -0.17 -9.78
N VAL A 208 -6.41 0.47 -10.44
CA VAL A 208 -5.79 1.73 -10.02
C VAL A 208 -5.74 2.67 -11.21
N ARG A 209 -6.25 3.89 -11.03
CA ARG A 209 -6.18 4.95 -12.04
C ARG A 209 -5.05 5.90 -11.71
N PHE A 210 -4.24 6.22 -12.71
CA PHE A 210 -3.15 7.18 -12.58
C PHE A 210 -3.61 8.60 -12.93
N ARG A 211 -2.99 9.59 -12.27
CA ARG A 211 -2.96 10.97 -12.76
C ARG A 211 -1.82 11.08 -13.76
N SER A 212 -2.04 11.84 -14.83
CA SER A 212 -1.04 12.17 -15.83
C SER A 212 -1.14 13.64 -16.20
N ASP A 213 0.00 14.24 -16.52
CA ASP A 213 0.10 15.61 -17.04
C ASP A 213 -0.31 15.71 -18.52
#